data_AF-A0A2G2PI71-F1
#
_entry.id   AF-A0A2G2PI71-F1
#
_cell.length_a   1.000
_cell.length_b   1.000
_cell.length_c   1.000
_cell.angle_alpha   90.00
_cell.angle_beta   90.00
_cell.angle_gamma   90.00
#
_symmetry.space_group_name_H-M   'P 1'
#
loop_
_entity.id
_entity.type
_entity.pdbx_description
1 polymer ?
#
loop_
_entity_poly.entity_id
_entity_poly.type
_entity_poly.pdbx_seq_one_letter_code
_entity_poly.pdbx_strand_id
1 'polypeptide(L)'
;MSLLIVLIVAIALSLAFHFIGVYAGAKKTVWLMLVLLWAGSINIAMSEIKPNGYKDIKTMKNQFADTDAIIKEAGEHVSVYEMLSIKQSYQINNPEK
;
A
#
# COMPACT_ATOMS: atom_id res chain seq x y z
N MET A 1 11.42 -1.29 -4.92
CA MET A 1 11.24 -0.62 -3.62
C MET A 1 10.70 -1.62 -2.63
N SER A 2 11.30 -1.79 -1.46
CA SER A 2 10.71 -2.60 -0.38
C SER A 2 9.84 -1.73 0.53
N LEU A 3 8.85 -2.33 1.20
CA LEU A 3 8.02 -1.66 2.21
C LEU A 3 8.87 -0.90 3.23
N LEU A 4 9.98 -1.52 3.65
CA LEU A 4 10.91 -0.94 4.62
C LEU A 4 11.53 0.36 4.11
N ILE A 5 11.94 0.41 2.84
CA ILE A 5 12.47 1.63 2.22
C ILE A 5 11.39 2.73 2.16
N VAL A 6 10.15 2.38 1.81
CA VAL A 6 9.03 3.33 1.73
C VAL A 6 8.72 3.91 3.12
N LEU A 7 8.70 3.06 4.16
CA LEU A 7 8.47 3.50 5.54
C LEU A 7 9.57 4.44 6.03
N ILE A 8 10.84 4.13 5.74
CA ILE A 8 11.97 5.01 6.10
C ILE A 8 11.81 6.39 5.45
N VAL A 9 11.50 6.44 4.15
CA VAL A 9 11.29 7.70 3.43
C VAL A 9 10.10 8.47 3.99
N ALA A 10 8.98 7.80 4.29
CA ALA A 10 7.79 8.42 4.87
C ALA A 10 8.07 9.04 6.25
N ILE A 11 8.86 8.37 7.09
CA ILE A 11 9.28 8.89 8.40
C ILE A 11 10.22 10.09 8.21
N ALA A 12 11.21 9.99 7.32
CA ALA A 12 12.14 11.08 7.04
C ALA A 12 11.42 12.35 6.54
N LEU A 13 10.45 12.19 5.62
CA LEU A 13 9.62 13.30 5.16
C LEU A 13 8.76 13.87 6.28
N SER A 14 8.15 13.03 7.12
CA SER A 14 7.35 13.47 8.27
C SER A 14 8.18 14.35 9.23
N LEU A 15 9.44 13.97 9.48
CA LEU A 15 10.37 14.77 10.28
C LEU A 15 10.72 16.09 9.58
N ALA A 16 11.02 16.08 8.29
CA ALA A 16 11.31 17.29 7.53
C ALA A 16 10.15 18.30 7.57
N PHE A 17 8.92 17.82 7.32
CA PHE A 17 7.72 18.65 7.42
C PHE A 17 7.47 19.16 8.84
N HIS A 18 7.80 18.39 9.88
CA HIS A 18 7.72 18.87 11.26
C HIS A 18 8.59 20.11 11.47
N PHE A 19 9.85 20.08 11.04
CA PHE A 19 10.77 21.23 11.17
C PHE A 19 10.31 22.43 10.35
N ILE A 20 9.84 22.22 9.12
CA ILE A 20 9.27 23.28 8.28
C ILE A 20 8.06 23.91 8.97
N GLY A 21 7.17 23.10 9.55
CA GLY A 21 6.00 23.58 10.28
C GLY A 21 6.37 24.38 11.53
N VAL A 22 7.45 24.01 12.23
CA VAL A 22 7.97 24.80 13.36
C VAL A 22 8.53 26.13 12.88
N TYR A 23 9.35 26.13 11.83
CA TYR A 23 9.95 27.35 11.27
C TYR A 23 8.90 28.33 10.74
N ALA A 24 7.86 27.82 10.07
CA ALA A 24 6.77 28.63 9.52
C ALA A 24 5.70 29.04 10.56
N GLY A 25 5.88 28.70 11.85
CA GLY A 25 4.89 28.98 12.90
C GLY A 25 3.58 28.17 12.79
N ALA A 26 3.50 27.19 11.89
CA ALA A 26 2.32 26.39 11.57
C ALA A 26 2.34 24.98 12.20
N LYS A 27 3.14 24.76 13.26
CA LYS A 27 3.40 23.45 13.89
C LYS A 27 2.14 22.61 14.10
N LYS A 28 1.08 23.20 14.65
CA LYS A 28 -0.18 22.49 14.96
C LYS A 28 -0.88 22.00 13.70
N THR A 29 -0.95 22.84 12.67
CA THR A 29 -1.60 22.52 11.40
C THR A 29 -0.85 21.44 10.62
N VAL A 30 0.48 21.54 10.56
CA VAL A 30 1.31 20.52 9.91
C VAL A 30 1.21 19.19 10.64
N TRP A 31 1.20 19.21 11.97
CA TRP A 31 1.07 17.98 12.75
C TRP A 31 -0.29 17.32 12.57
N LEU A 32 -1.38 18.11 12.57
CA LEU A 32 -2.72 17.60 12.27
C LEU A 32 -2.78 16.97 10.87
N MET A 33 -2.20 17.63 9.87
CA MET A 33 -2.13 17.11 8.51
C MET A 33 -1.35 15.79 8.43
N LEU A 34 -0.20 15.68 9.10
CA LEU A 34 0.59 14.45 9.15
C LEU A 34 -0.21 13.30 9.80
N VAL A 35 -0.90 13.55 10.90
CA VAL A 35 -1.74 12.53 11.56
C VAL A 35 -2.86 12.05 10.63
N LEU A 36 -3.54 12.97 9.93
CA LEU A 36 -4.58 12.62 8.96
C LEU A 36 -4.02 11.82 7.79
N LEU A 37 -2.84 12.19 7.29
CA LEU A 37 -2.17 11.48 6.21
C LEU A 37 -1.81 10.05 6.62
N TRP A 38 -1.20 9.87 7.80
CA TRP A 38 -0.90 8.54 8.33
C TRP A 38 -2.16 7.70 8.56
N ALA A 39 -3.21 8.28 9.17
CA ALA A 39 -4.47 7.58 9.39
C ALA A 39 -5.14 7.14 8.08
N GLY A 40 -5.17 8.02 7.08
CA GLY A 40 -5.71 7.72 5.75
C GLY A 40 -4.90 6.63 5.04
N SER A 41 -3.58 6.76 5.00
CA SER A 41 -2.69 5.78 4.36
C SER A 41 -2.79 4.40 5.00
N ILE A 42 -2.81 4.32 6.34
CA ILE A 42 -2.96 3.04 7.05
C ILE A 42 -4.33 2.43 6.76
N ASN A 43 -5.41 3.23 6.78
CA ASN A 43 -6.75 2.72 6.49
C ASN A 43 -6.87 2.16 5.07
N ILE A 44 -6.27 2.83 4.07
CA ILE A 44 -6.23 2.35 2.69
C ILE A 44 -5.44 1.04 2.62
N ALA A 45 -4.23 1.00 3.17
CA ALA A 45 -3.40 -0.20 3.17
C ALA A 45 -4.10 -1.40 3.84
N MET A 46 -4.76 -1.17 4.98
CA MET A 46 -5.54 -2.18 5.68
C MET A 46 -6.78 -2.63 4.91
N SER A 47 -7.37 -1.76 4.08
CA SER A 47 -8.55 -2.10 3.28
C SER A 47 -8.24 -3.15 2.20
N GLU A 48 -7.02 -3.16 1.67
CA GLU A 48 -6.55 -4.10 0.66
C GLU A 48 -6.34 -5.52 1.22
N ILE A 49 -5.98 -5.64 2.51
CA ILE A 49 -5.79 -6.93 3.21
C ILE A 49 -7.00 -7.39 4.01
N LYS A 50 -8.15 -6.71 3.87
CA LYS A 50 -9.41 -7.22 4.45
C LYS A 50 -9.78 -8.57 3.80
N PRO A 51 -10.70 -9.34 4.42
CA PRO A 51 -11.17 -10.62 3.87
C PRO A 51 -11.63 -10.55 2.41
N ASN A 52 -12.05 -9.37 1.94
CA ASN A 52 -12.41 -9.13 0.55
C ASN A 52 -11.20 -9.20 -0.40
N GLY A 53 -10.03 -8.67 -0.04
CA GLY A 53 -8.83 -8.78 -0.89
C GLY A 53 -8.39 -10.23 -1.08
N TYR A 54 -8.48 -11.05 -0.04
CA TYR A 54 -8.22 -12.48 -0.15
C TYR A 54 -9.26 -13.23 -1.01
N LYS A 55 -10.53 -12.78 -1.00
CA LYS A 55 -11.55 -13.31 -1.91
C LYS A 55 -11.24 -12.92 -3.36
N ASP A 56 -10.79 -11.69 -3.60
CA ASP A 56 -10.42 -11.20 -4.93
C ASP A 56 -9.30 -12.06 -5.52
N ILE A 57 -8.22 -12.34 -4.77
CA ILE A 57 -7.14 -13.24 -5.22
C ILE A 57 -7.68 -14.62 -5.62
N LYS A 58 -8.61 -15.18 -4.84
CA LYS A 58 -9.22 -16.48 -5.14
C LYS A 58 -9.97 -16.46 -6.46
N THR A 59 -10.61 -15.34 -6.83
CA THR A 59 -11.26 -15.18 -8.12
C THR A 59 -10.27 -14.99 -9.28
N MET A 60 -9.11 -14.38 -9.02
CA MET A 60 -8.05 -14.14 -10.02
C MET A 60 -7.22 -15.39 -10.33
N LYS A 61 -7.17 -16.35 -9.40
CA LYS A 61 -6.41 -17.59 -9.53
C LYS A 61 -6.88 -18.43 -10.74
N ASN A 62 -5.93 -19.03 -11.46
CA ASN A 62 -6.13 -19.82 -12.68
C ASN A 62 -6.66 -19.03 -13.89
N GLN A 63 -6.72 -17.70 -13.83
CA GLN A 63 -7.13 -16.89 -14.98
C GLN A 63 -5.95 -16.51 -15.88
N PHE A 64 -4.78 -16.25 -15.29
CA PHE A 64 -3.57 -15.86 -16.02
C PHE A 64 -2.33 -16.49 -15.38
N ALA A 65 -1.47 -17.09 -16.20
CA ALA A 65 -0.27 -17.81 -15.74
C ALA A 65 0.71 -16.90 -14.98
N ASP A 66 0.90 -15.67 -15.45
CA ASP A 66 1.80 -14.69 -14.81
C ASP A 66 1.27 -14.24 -13.44
N THR A 67 -0.05 -14.04 -13.34
CA THR A 67 -0.70 -13.69 -12.08
C THR A 67 -0.63 -14.85 -11.09
N ASP A 68 -0.82 -16.09 -11.56
CA ASP A 68 -0.69 -17.29 -10.73
C ASP A 68 0.73 -17.53 -10.22
N ALA A 69 1.76 -17.18 -11.01
CA ALA A 69 3.14 -17.26 -10.55
C ALA A 69 3.38 -16.37 -9.33
N ILE A 70 2.85 -15.14 -9.36
CA ILE A 70 2.96 -14.17 -8.25
C ILE A 70 2.12 -14.62 -7.05
N ILE A 71 0.91 -15.16 -7.28
CA ILE A 71 0.07 -15.74 -6.20
C ILE A 71 0.79 -16.90 -5.52
N LYS A 72 1.48 -17.75 -6.29
CA LYS A 72 2.24 -18.89 -5.76
C LYS A 72 3.47 -18.43 -4.96
N GLU A 73 4.14 -17.37 -5.40
CA GLU A 73 5.27 -16.77 -4.69
C GLU A 73 4.85 -16.14 -3.36
N ALA A 74 3.67 -15.51 -3.31
CA ALA A 74 3.13 -14.89 -2.10
C ALA A 74 2.66 -15.89 -1.02
N GLY A 75 2.36 -17.15 -1.39
CA GLY A 75 2.04 -18.21 -0.43
C GLY A 75 0.76 -17.99 0.39
N GLU A 76 0.71 -18.55 1.61
CA GLU A 76 -0.46 -18.44 2.51
C GLU A 76 -0.59 -17.06 3.19
N HIS A 77 0.50 -16.28 3.22
CA HIS A 77 0.55 -14.99 3.89
C HIS A 77 0.81 -13.88 2.88
N VAL A 78 -0.24 -13.52 2.13
CA VAL A 78 -0.19 -12.41 1.20
C VAL A 78 -0.16 -11.08 1.98
N SER A 79 0.95 -10.37 1.88
CA SER A 79 1.12 -9.01 2.36
C SER A 79 0.36 -8.00 1.48
N VAL A 80 0.15 -6.77 1.97
CA VAL A 80 -0.45 -5.67 1.18
C VAL A 80 0.31 -5.46 -0.14
N TYR A 81 1.63 -5.61 -0.13
CA TYR A 81 2.45 -5.41 -1.33
C TYR A 81 2.22 -6.49 -2.37
N GLU A 82 2.22 -7.76 -1.95
CA GLU A 82 1.94 -8.88 -2.85
C GLU A 82 0.51 -8.82 -3.37
N MET A 83 -0.45 -8.42 -2.54
CA MET A 83 -1.84 -8.17 -2.95
C MET A 83 -1.91 -7.15 -4.08
N LEU A 84 -1.20 -6.03 -3.95
CA LEU A 84 -1.13 -4.99 -4.99
C LEU A 84 -0.43 -5.50 -6.25
N SER A 85 0.66 -6.25 -6.12
CA SER A 85 1.37 -6.84 -7.27
C SER A 85 0.51 -7.87 -8.02
N ILE A 86 -0.25 -8.70 -7.32
CA ILE A 86 -1.19 -9.66 -7.90
C ILE A 86 -2.28 -8.92 -8.68
N LYS A 87 -2.90 -7.90 -8.07
CA LYS A 87 -3.94 -7.07 -8.72
C LYS A 87 -3.40 -6.33 -9.95
N GLN A 88 -2.20 -5.77 -9.85
CA GLN A 88 -1.55 -5.08 -10.96
C GLN A 88 -1.26 -6.05 -12.11
N SER A 89 -0.72 -7.24 -11.83
CA SER A 89 -0.51 -8.28 -12.83
C SER A 89 -1.82 -8.70 -13.50
N TYR A 90 -2.88 -8.88 -12.71
CA TYR A 90 -4.20 -9.22 -13.23
C TYR A 90 -4.76 -8.15 -14.16
N GLN A 91 -4.66 -6.86 -13.81
CA GLN A 91 -5.09 -5.74 -14.66
C GLN A 91 -4.30 -5.65 -15.97
N ILE A 92 -2.98 -5.87 -15.93
CA ILE A 92 -2.14 -5.89 -17.13
C ILE A 92 -2.58 -7.01 -18.09
N ASN A 93 -2.89 -8.18 -17.54
CA ASN A 93 -3.30 -9.35 -18.31
C ASN A 93 -4.80 -9.34 -18.69
N ASN A 94 -5.59 -8.47 -18.07
CA ASN A 94 -7.00 -8.29 -18.32
C ASN A 94 -7.35 -6.81 -18.62
N PRO A 95 -6.86 -6.23 -19.73
CA PRO A 95 -7.00 -4.80 -20.02
C PRO A 95 -8.44 -4.35 -20.30
N GLU A 96 -9.40 -5.28 -20.43
CA GLU A 96 -10.82 -4.98 -20.71
C GLU A 96 -11.69 -4.88 -19.43
N LYS A 97 -11.10 -4.95 -18.22
CA LYS A 97 -11.80 -4.77 -16.93
C LYS A 97 -11.14 -3.78 -15.99
#